data_AF-A0A958EVD8-F1
#
_entry.id   AF-A0A958EVD8-F1
#
_cell.length_a   1.000
_cell.length_b   1.000
_cell.length_c   1.000
_cell.angle_alpha   90.00
_cell.angle_beta   90.00
_cell.angle_gamma   90.00
#
_symmetry.space_group_name_H-M   'P 1'
#
loop_
_entity.id
_entity.type
_entity.pdbx_description
1 polymer ?
#
loop_
_entity_poly.entity_id
_entity_poly.type
_entity_poly.pdbx_seq_one_letter_code
_entity_poly.pdbx_strand_id
1 'polypeptide(L)'
;MKARLPSEWENFLDSKSFNLNLFYRSLDIFLNRFDFIIPDGQKVFAVFNFIKPESVSCVLFGEDPYPRHTSACGVAFWDKEINKWEDKTNGNSLKNILKALLASQGKATYNTPIAECRQIAL
;
A
#
# COMPACT_ATOMS: atom_id res chain seq x y z
N MET A 1 10.19 2.00 -24.03
CA MET A 1 9.88 1.33 -22.74
C MET A 1 8.41 1.54 -22.45
N LYS A 2 7.75 0.60 -21.75
CA LYS A 2 6.33 0.73 -21.36
C LYS A 2 6.25 1.58 -20.10
N ALA A 3 5.49 2.68 -20.15
CA ALA A 3 5.16 3.49 -18.98
C ALA A 3 4.53 2.64 -17.88
N ARG A 4 4.90 2.88 -16.62
CA ARG A 4 4.43 2.09 -15.46
C ARG A 4 3.72 2.91 -14.41
N LEU A 5 3.93 4.22 -14.43
CA LEU A 5 3.25 5.19 -13.59
C LEU A 5 2.29 6.01 -14.45
N PRO A 6 1.26 6.62 -13.85
CA PRO A 6 0.52 7.69 -14.50
C PRO A 6 1.48 8.80 -14.96
N SER A 7 1.15 9.46 -16.08
CA SER A 7 2.02 10.47 -16.70
C SER A 7 2.43 11.59 -15.76
N GLU A 8 1.52 12.01 -14.87
CA GLU A 8 1.78 13.05 -13.88
C GLU A 8 2.89 12.63 -12.91
N TRP A 9 2.94 11.36 -12.54
CA TRP A 9 4.01 10.80 -11.71
C TRP A 9 5.32 10.63 -12.47
N GLU A 10 5.27 10.20 -13.73
CA GLU A 10 6.49 10.12 -14.55
C GLU A 10 7.13 11.50 -14.70
N ASN A 11 6.33 12.53 -15.01
CA ASN A 11 6.78 13.91 -15.11
C ASN A 11 7.28 14.49 -13.78
N PHE A 12 6.65 14.11 -12.66
CA PHE A 12 7.06 14.57 -11.34
C PHE A 12 8.38 13.96 -10.88
N LEU A 13 8.61 12.66 -11.16
CA LEU A 13 9.77 11.93 -10.67
C LEU A 13 10.99 12.05 -11.59
N ASP A 14 10.79 12.12 -12.91
CA ASP A 14 11.89 12.22 -13.86
C ASP A 14 12.53 13.61 -13.75
N SER A 15 13.77 13.63 -13.26
CA SER A 15 14.46 14.86 -12.88
C SER A 15 15.95 14.74 -13.17
N LYS A 16 16.69 15.85 -13.06
CA LYS A 16 18.15 15.83 -13.30
C LYS A 16 18.91 14.85 -12.40
N SER A 17 18.40 14.59 -11.20
CA SER A 17 19.01 13.68 -10.21
C SER A 17 18.43 12.27 -10.23
N PHE A 18 17.34 12.03 -10.96
CA PHE A 18 16.69 10.73 -11.03
C PHE A 18 16.21 10.43 -12.45
N ASN A 19 16.84 9.45 -13.09
CA ASN A 19 16.48 9.00 -14.43
C ASN A 19 15.51 7.82 -14.34
N LEU A 20 14.24 8.09 -14.58
CA LEU A 20 13.17 7.11 -14.42
C LEU A 20 13.33 5.93 -15.40
N ASN A 21 13.81 6.20 -16.61
CA ASN A 21 14.06 5.18 -17.64
C ASN A 21 15.16 4.19 -17.23
N LEU A 22 16.27 4.68 -16.67
CA LEU A 22 17.34 3.82 -16.13
C LEU A 22 16.85 3.01 -14.93
N PHE A 23 16.02 3.61 -14.08
CA PHE A 23 15.40 2.90 -12.97
C PHE A 23 14.49 1.77 -13.45
N TYR A 24 13.59 2.02 -14.42
CA TYR A 24 12.73 0.97 -14.99
C TYR A 24 13.52 -0.17 -15.62
N ARG A 25 14.59 0.14 -16.37
CA ARG A 25 15.47 -0.90 -16.93
C ARG A 25 16.11 -1.75 -15.83
N SER A 26 16.57 -1.12 -14.75
CA SER A 26 17.21 -1.82 -13.64
C SER A 26 16.21 -2.69 -12.88
N LEU A 27 14.99 -2.19 -12.69
CA LEU A 27 13.88 -2.93 -12.12
C LEU A 27 13.54 -4.16 -12.97
N ASP A 28 13.50 -4.02 -14.30
CA ASP A 28 13.22 -5.16 -15.19
C ASP A 28 14.29 -6.23 -15.12
N ILE A 29 15.56 -5.84 -15.08
CA ILE A 29 16.65 -6.79 -14.86
C ILE A 29 16.47 -7.49 -13.51
N PHE A 30 16.11 -6.76 -12.45
CA PHE A 30 15.87 -7.34 -11.14
C PHE A 30 14.69 -8.32 -11.14
N LEU A 31 13.52 -7.91 -11.64
CA LEU A 31 12.32 -8.73 -11.63
C LEU A 31 12.49 -10.02 -12.44
N ASN A 32 13.21 -9.97 -13.57
CA ASN A 32 13.47 -11.14 -14.41
C ASN A 32 14.48 -12.14 -13.81
N ARG A 33 15.12 -11.83 -12.67
CA ARG A 33 16.04 -12.75 -11.99
C ARG A 33 15.35 -13.78 -11.09
N PHE A 34 14.05 -13.62 -10.85
CA PHE A 34 13.31 -14.44 -9.91
C PHE A 34 12.07 -15.01 -10.59
N ASP A 35 11.83 -16.31 -10.39
CA ASP A 35 10.64 -16.98 -10.92
C ASP A 35 9.35 -16.56 -10.19
N PHE A 36 9.48 -16.03 -8.98
CA PHE A 36 8.37 -15.63 -8.14
C PHE A 36 8.69 -14.37 -7.34
N ILE A 37 7.85 -13.34 -7.49
CA ILE A 37 7.92 -12.07 -6.77
C ILE A 37 6.50 -11.68 -6.35
N ILE A 38 6.38 -11.10 -5.16
CA ILE A 38 5.13 -10.52 -4.66
C ILE A 38 5.35 -9.05 -4.24
N PRO A 39 4.44 -8.13 -4.60
CA PRO A 39 3.31 -8.35 -5.50
C PRO A 39 3.80 -8.60 -6.94
N ASP A 40 2.90 -9.04 -7.82
CA ASP A 40 3.16 -9.09 -9.26
C ASP A 40 3.86 -7.80 -9.73
N GLY A 41 4.84 -7.90 -10.63
CA GLY A 41 5.60 -6.77 -11.16
C GLY A 41 4.72 -5.62 -11.68
N GLN A 42 3.53 -5.92 -12.19
CA GLN A 42 2.56 -4.91 -12.64
C GLN A 42 1.96 -4.07 -11.50
N LYS A 43 1.99 -4.58 -10.27
CA LYS A 43 1.43 -3.94 -9.08
C LYS A 43 2.48 -3.22 -8.24
N VAL A 44 3.77 -3.28 -8.58
CA VAL A 44 4.84 -2.59 -7.83
C VAL A 44 4.53 -1.10 -7.63
N PHE A 45 3.89 -0.47 -8.61
CA PHE A 45 3.53 0.94 -8.57
C PHE A 45 2.02 1.17 -8.37
N ALA A 46 1.28 0.20 -7.83
CA ALA A 46 -0.18 0.28 -7.75
C ALA A 46 -0.67 1.54 -7.01
N VAL A 47 -0.01 1.93 -5.92
CA VAL A 47 -0.37 3.10 -5.10
C VAL A 47 -0.49 4.40 -5.91
N PHE A 48 0.35 4.57 -6.93
CA PHE A 48 0.41 5.80 -7.72
C PHE A 48 -0.82 5.99 -8.64
N ASN A 49 -1.61 4.94 -8.86
CA ASN A 49 -2.86 5.04 -9.62
C ASN A 49 -4.02 5.67 -8.84
N PHE A 50 -3.88 5.82 -7.51
CA PHE A 50 -4.97 6.31 -6.65
C PHE A 50 -4.88 7.80 -6.33
N ILE A 51 -3.73 8.43 -6.57
CA ILE A 51 -3.48 9.81 -6.15
C ILE A 51 -2.54 10.49 -7.13
N LYS A 52 -2.76 11.78 -7.40
CA LYS A 52 -1.84 12.60 -8.20
C LYS A 52 -0.73 13.19 -7.32
N PRO A 53 0.47 13.47 -7.87
CA PRO A 53 1.58 14.02 -7.08
C PRO A 53 1.20 15.25 -6.25
N GLU A 54 0.50 16.21 -6.85
CA GLU A 54 0.09 17.47 -6.22
C GLU A 54 -1.00 17.30 -5.16
N SER A 55 -1.68 16.14 -5.12
CA SER A 55 -2.72 15.84 -4.13
C SER A 55 -2.16 15.14 -2.87
N VAL A 56 -0.88 14.76 -2.87
CA VAL A 56 -0.26 14.06 -1.73
C VAL A 56 -0.09 15.02 -0.55
N SER A 57 -0.83 14.75 0.52
CA SER A 57 -0.75 15.53 1.78
C SER A 57 -0.06 14.77 2.92
N CYS A 58 0.03 13.43 2.81
CA CYS A 58 0.64 12.57 3.81
C CYS A 58 1.20 11.32 3.13
N VAL A 59 2.35 10.83 3.61
CA VAL A 59 2.98 9.59 3.14
C VAL A 59 3.08 8.62 4.30
N LEU A 60 2.36 7.49 4.20
CA LEU A 60 2.43 6.40 5.16
C LEU A 60 3.38 5.32 4.63
N PHE A 61 4.54 5.20 5.27
CA PHE A 61 5.53 4.19 4.92
C PHE A 61 5.16 2.83 5.54
N GLY A 62 5.09 1.81 4.69
CA GLY A 62 5.21 0.41 5.10
C GLY A 62 6.66 -0.07 4.96
N GLU A 63 6.93 -1.29 5.40
CA GLU A 63 8.24 -1.94 5.22
C GLU A 63 8.33 -2.58 3.83
N ASP A 64 7.70 -3.74 3.67
CA ASP A 64 7.61 -4.49 2.43
C ASP A 64 6.17 -5.02 2.21
N PRO A 65 5.86 -5.58 1.02
CA PRO A 65 4.55 -6.14 0.75
C PRO A 65 4.23 -7.32 1.69
N TYR A 66 2.94 -7.56 1.96
CA TYR A 66 2.52 -8.75 2.70
C TYR A 66 3.13 -10.03 2.09
N PRO A 67 3.59 -11.00 2.91
CA PRO A 67 4.26 -12.21 2.42
C PRO A 67 3.29 -13.21 1.76
N ARG A 68 2.02 -12.85 1.60
CA ARG A 68 0.98 -13.66 0.97
C ARG A 68 0.62 -13.07 -0.39
N HIS A 69 0.69 -13.89 -1.44
CA HIS A 69 0.34 -13.49 -2.80
C HIS A 69 -1.08 -12.91 -2.93
N THR A 70 -2.02 -13.45 -2.16
CA THR A 70 -3.43 -13.01 -2.11
C THR A 70 -3.60 -11.64 -1.45
N SER A 71 -2.70 -11.24 -0.54
CA SER A 71 -2.73 -9.97 0.18
C SER A 71 -1.92 -8.87 -0.49
N ALA A 72 -0.77 -9.18 -1.07
CA ALA A 72 0.16 -8.22 -1.65
C ALA A 72 -0.45 -7.52 -2.88
N CYS A 73 -0.85 -6.26 -2.72
CA CYS A 73 -1.52 -5.49 -3.77
C CYS A 73 -0.74 -4.27 -4.26
N GLY A 74 0.45 -4.00 -3.72
CA GLY A 74 1.24 -2.83 -4.08
C GLY A 74 0.84 -1.53 -3.38
N VAL A 75 0.10 -1.64 -2.27
CA VAL A 75 -0.27 -0.51 -1.40
C VAL A 75 0.03 -0.88 0.05
N ALA A 76 0.74 0.00 0.76
CA ALA A 76 1.11 -0.22 2.17
C ALA A 76 -0.15 -0.33 3.05
N PHE A 77 -0.10 -1.20 4.06
CA PHE A 77 -1.19 -1.49 5.02
C PHE A 77 -2.51 -2.02 4.42
N TRP A 78 -2.62 -2.17 3.09
CA TRP A 78 -3.80 -2.73 2.43
C TRP A 78 -3.64 -4.23 2.20
N ASP A 79 -4.27 -5.01 3.08
CA ASP A 79 -4.40 -6.46 2.90
C ASP A 79 -5.58 -6.77 1.97
N LYS A 80 -5.28 -7.18 0.72
CA LYS A 80 -6.30 -7.44 -0.31
C LYS A 80 -7.25 -8.61 0.00
N GLU A 81 -6.93 -9.46 0.97
CA GLU A 81 -7.84 -10.52 1.41
C GLU A 81 -9.04 -9.97 2.19
N ILE A 82 -8.94 -8.75 2.73
CA ILE A 82 -10.01 -8.09 3.48
C ILE A 82 -10.92 -7.38 2.47
N ASN A 83 -12.09 -7.94 2.24
CA ASN A 83 -13.08 -7.45 1.26
C ASN A 83 -14.36 -6.92 1.92
N LYS A 84 -14.63 -7.34 3.16
CA LYS A 84 -15.78 -6.92 3.97
C LYS A 84 -15.31 -6.41 5.32
N TRP A 85 -16.14 -5.60 5.97
CA TRP A 85 -15.81 -4.99 7.26
C TRP A 85 -15.58 -6.03 8.37
N GLU A 86 -16.32 -7.14 8.30
CA GLU A 86 -16.31 -8.21 9.29
C GLU A 86 -15.14 -9.18 9.08
N ASP A 87 -14.51 -9.15 7.90
CA ASP A 87 -13.45 -10.09 7.52
C ASP A 87 -12.34 -10.09 8.57
N LYS A 88 -11.83 -11.27 8.90
CA LYS A 88 -10.77 -11.40 9.90
C LYS A 88 -9.47 -10.81 9.33
N THR A 89 -8.89 -9.87 10.05
CA THR A 89 -7.54 -9.37 9.74
C THR A 89 -6.51 -10.41 10.17
N ASN A 90 -5.71 -10.93 9.24
CA ASN A 90 -4.59 -11.82 9.57
C ASN A 90 -3.43 -11.05 10.22
N GLY A 91 -3.22 -9.80 9.82
CA GLY A 91 -2.20 -8.91 10.38
C GLY A 91 -2.70 -8.02 11.53
N ASN A 92 -1.76 -7.53 12.35
CA ASN A 92 -2.07 -6.64 13.48
C ASN A 92 -2.13 -5.16 13.11
N SER A 93 -1.50 -4.75 12.00
CA SER A 93 -1.33 -3.32 11.68
C SER A 93 -2.67 -2.64 11.38
N LEU A 94 -3.47 -3.19 10.46
CA LEU A 94 -4.74 -2.57 10.08
C LEU A 94 -5.74 -2.48 11.25
N LYS A 95 -5.84 -3.54 12.06
CA LYS A 95 -6.69 -3.53 13.27
C LYS A 95 -6.25 -2.47 14.28
N ASN A 96 -4.94 -2.26 14.42
CA ASN A 96 -4.40 -1.28 15.37
C ASN A 96 -4.54 0.14 14.83
N ILE A 97 -4.45 0.36 13.51
CA ILE A 97 -4.78 1.63 12.87
C ILE A 97 -6.24 1.99 13.16
N LEU A 98 -7.19 1.06 12.96
CA LEU A 98 -8.60 1.29 13.29
C LEU A 98 -8.79 1.64 14.77
N LYS A 99 -8.18 0.88 15.68
CA LYS A 99 -8.24 1.18 17.12
C LYS A 99 -7.72 2.57 17.45
N ALA A 100 -6.58 2.95 16.86
CA ALA A 100 -6.00 4.28 17.06
C ALA A 100 -6.92 5.40 16.55
N LEU A 101 -7.56 5.21 15.39
CA LEU A 101 -8.54 6.16 14.84
C LEU A 101 -9.77 6.34 15.75
N LEU A 102 -10.29 5.26 16.34
CA LEU A 102 -11.42 5.36 17.27
C LEU A 102 -11.01 5.95 18.61
N ALA A 103 -9.81 5.62 19.09
CA ALA A 103 -9.27 6.16 20.33
C ALA A 103 -9.02 7.67 20.22
N SER A 104 -8.52 8.16 19.08
CA SER A 104 -8.33 9.61 18.87
C SER A 104 -9.64 10.41 18.84
N GLN A 105 -10.76 9.73 18.59
CA GLN A 105 -12.11 10.30 18.64
C GLN A 105 -12.78 10.12 20.01
N GLY A 106 -12.11 9.52 20.99
CA GLY A 106 -12.69 9.20 22.30
C GLY A 106 -13.77 8.11 22.26
N LYS A 107 -13.90 7.37 21.16
CA LYS A 107 -14.92 6.33 20.97
C LYS A 107 -14.48 4.94 21.44
N ALA A 108 -13.18 4.72 21.60
CA ALA A 108 -12.60 3.47 22.06
C ALA A 108 -11.36 3.72 22.91
N THR A 109 -10.84 2.68 23.54
CA THR A 109 -9.53 2.69 24.20
C THR A 109 -8.59 1.69 23.52
N TYR A 110 -7.31 1.74 23.83
CA TYR A 110 -6.34 0.74 23.35
C TYR A 110 -6.77 -0.71 23.65
N ASN A 111 -7.44 -0.90 24.79
CA ASN A 111 -7.89 -2.21 25.26
C ASN A 111 -9.22 -2.66 24.63
N THR A 112 -9.95 -1.78 23.94
CA THR A 112 -11.22 -2.14 23.29
C THR A 112 -10.98 -3.26 22.26
N PRO A 113 -11.71 -4.39 22.34
CA PRO A 113 -11.57 -5.49 21.38
C PRO A 113 -11.87 -5.07 19.95
N ILE A 114 -11.18 -5.65 18.96
CA ILE A 114 -11.37 -5.28 17.55
C ILE A 114 -12.80 -5.53 17.05
N ALA A 115 -13.48 -6.56 17.57
CA ALA A 115 -14.87 -6.84 17.24
C ALA A 115 -15.80 -5.71 17.68
N GLU A 116 -15.57 -5.14 18.86
CA GLU A 116 -16.32 -3.99 19.38
C GLU A 116 -15.98 -2.71 18.62
N CYS A 117 -14.70 -2.47 18.34
CA CYS A 117 -14.28 -1.36 17.47
C CYS A 117 -14.98 -1.37 16.11
N ARG A 118 -15.21 -2.56 15.54
CA ARG A 118 -15.94 -2.70 14.28
C ARG A 118 -17.41 -2.30 14.40
N GLN A 119 -18.07 -2.59 15.51
CA GLN A 119 -19.46 -2.18 15.72
C GLN A 119 -19.58 -0.66 15.91
N ILE A 120 -18.62 -0.03 16.59
CA ILE A 120 -18.59 1.41 16.85
C ILE A 120 -18.41 2.24 15.57
N ALA A 121 -17.73 1.69 14.56
CA ALA A 121 -17.41 2.38 13.33
C ALA A 121 -18.50 2.28 12.24
N LEU A 122 -19.51 1.44 12.43
CA LEU A 122 -20.71 1.36 11.58
C LEU A 122 -21.65 2.54 11.89
#